data_AF-A0A2S7BSF7-F1
#
_entry.id   AF-A0A2S7BSF7-F1
#
_cell.length_a   1.000
_cell.length_b   1.000
_cell.length_c   1.000
_cell.angle_alpha   90.00
_cell.angle_beta   90.00
_cell.angle_gamma   90.00
#
_symmetry.space_group_name_H-M   'P 1'
#
loop_
_entity.id
_entity.type
_entity.pdbx_description
1 polymer ?
#
loop_
_entity_poly.entity_id
_entity_poly.type
_entity_poly.pdbx_seq_one_letter_code
_entity_poly.pdbx_strand_id
1 'polypeptide(L)'
;MGATCTTRLQRSASGRSVLLPADECIGPAPRPLAQVILALSSSDLAITPDTRADALKHAVYVASAGLGKRADFMLATDAFWVRSFESPDPLDVVYLVGGVRCTDQAVDCKDSGGVRAFRFDAKGQLADVSREVLPPAPTLTEDEIRRYQPYAEPVPFLDMSRLWAVPVLRWVIEFGPDAPLASDPRYYNDWAYLHFGFLVWNGQRFDLMNTVDRSRWPCRPVAEGKAACSGPLDNKGDRFVTH
;
A
#
# COMPACT_ATOMS: atom_id res chain seq x y z
N MET A 1 24.97 -2.06 13.85
CA MET A 1 23.79 -2.05 14.74
C MET A 1 22.61 -2.63 13.96
N GLY A 2 21.83 -3.55 14.56
CA GLY A 2 20.68 -4.19 13.91
C GLY A 2 19.37 -3.46 14.19
N ALA A 3 18.27 -3.90 13.57
CA ALA A 3 16.94 -3.36 13.85
C ALA A 3 16.36 -3.90 15.16
N THR A 4 15.54 -3.09 15.83
CA THR A 4 14.76 -3.50 16.99
C THR A 4 13.31 -3.65 16.58
N CYS A 5 12.75 -4.84 16.74
CA CYS A 5 11.36 -5.12 16.38
C CYS A 5 10.51 -5.21 17.64
N THR A 6 9.39 -4.49 17.64
CA THR A 6 8.40 -4.54 18.70
C THR A 6 7.08 -4.97 18.11
N THR A 7 6.42 -5.95 18.72
CA THR A 7 5.02 -6.21 18.39
C THR A 7 4.22 -4.93 18.70
N ARG A 8 3.24 -4.59 17.85
CA ARG A 8 2.31 -3.48 18.14
C ARG A 8 1.63 -3.61 19.52
N LEU A 9 1.64 -4.81 20.10
CA LEU A 9 1.13 -5.17 21.43
C LEU A 9 2.14 -4.98 22.59
N GLN A 10 3.45 -4.89 22.34
CA GLN A 10 4.50 -4.85 23.38
C GLN A 10 5.12 -3.46 23.61
N ARG A 11 4.30 -2.40 23.57
CA ARG A 11 4.71 -1.15 24.25
C ARG A 11 4.79 -1.31 25.79
N SER A 12 4.57 -2.50 26.32
CA SER A 12 5.05 -2.93 27.63
C SER A 12 5.62 -4.35 27.56
N ALA A 13 6.73 -4.58 28.27
CA ALA A 13 7.42 -5.84 28.50
C ALA A 13 8.42 -6.34 27.42
N SER A 14 9.65 -6.46 27.90
CA SER A 14 10.86 -6.99 27.28
C SER A 14 10.78 -8.47 26.88
N GLY A 15 11.41 -8.83 25.77
CA GLY A 15 11.94 -10.18 25.54
C GLY A 15 11.73 -10.73 24.13
N ARG A 16 12.85 -10.95 23.42
CA ARG A 16 13.05 -11.76 22.20
C ARG A 16 11.79 -12.15 21.40
N SER A 17 11.52 -11.45 20.31
CA SER A 17 10.37 -11.73 19.43
C SER A 17 10.78 -12.35 18.09
N VAL A 18 10.11 -13.45 17.76
CA VAL A 18 9.97 -14.03 16.41
C VAL A 18 9.11 -13.05 15.61
N LEU A 19 9.56 -12.66 14.40
CA LEU A 19 8.86 -11.71 13.54
C LEU A 19 7.43 -12.21 13.22
N LEU A 20 6.44 -11.62 13.88
CA LEU A 20 5.03 -11.79 13.54
C LEU A 20 4.60 -10.68 12.55
N PRO A 21 3.49 -10.88 11.79
CA PRO A 21 2.95 -9.90 10.83
C PRO A 21 2.51 -8.55 11.43
N ALA A 22 2.82 -8.28 12.70
CA ALA A 22 2.41 -7.10 13.47
C ALA A 22 3.59 -6.44 14.19
N ASP A 23 4.83 -6.77 13.81
CA ASP A 23 6.04 -6.25 14.43
C ASP A 23 6.60 -5.11 13.60
N GLU A 24 6.43 -3.88 14.09
CA GLU A 24 7.12 -2.72 13.55
C GLU A 24 8.58 -2.80 14.01
N CYS A 25 9.48 -2.80 13.05
CA CYS A 25 10.91 -2.77 13.25
C CYS A 25 11.45 -1.36 13.00
N ILE A 26 12.35 -0.91 13.89
CA ILE A 26 13.03 0.36 13.78
C ILE A 26 14.53 0.10 13.65
N GLY A 27 15.15 0.63 12.60
CA GLY A 27 16.59 0.55 12.39
C GLY A 27 16.96 0.62 10.91
N PRO A 28 18.10 0.06 10.51
CA PRO A 28 18.49 0.03 9.11
C PRO A 28 17.43 -0.70 8.27
N ALA A 29 17.05 -0.09 7.15
CA ALA A 29 16.08 -0.64 6.22
C ALA A 29 16.51 -2.03 5.70
N PRO A 30 15.55 -2.94 5.42
CA PRO A 30 15.85 -4.21 4.78
C PRO A 30 16.63 -3.98 3.49
N ARG A 31 17.73 -4.73 3.32
CA ARG A 31 18.66 -4.56 2.18
C ARG A 31 17.96 -4.50 0.82
N PRO A 32 16.97 -5.37 0.50
CA PRO A 32 16.29 -5.29 -0.79
C PRO A 32 15.56 -3.96 -0.99
N LEU A 33 14.88 -3.43 0.03
CA LEU A 33 14.17 -2.15 -0.08
C LEU A 33 15.14 -0.97 -0.18
N ALA A 34 16.22 -0.99 0.61
CA ALA A 34 17.27 0.02 0.53
C ALA A 34 17.93 0.08 -0.86
N GLN A 35 18.18 -1.08 -1.47
CA GLN A 35 18.75 -1.16 -2.82
C GLN A 35 17.84 -0.49 -3.86
N VAL A 36 16.53 -0.71 -3.80
CA VAL A 36 15.57 -0.08 -4.72
C VAL A 36 15.61 1.44 -4.57
N ILE A 37 15.44 1.95 -3.35
CA ILE A 37 15.36 3.39 -3.09
C ILE A 37 16.64 4.13 -3.50
N LEU A 38 17.80 3.51 -3.29
CA LEU A 38 19.08 4.07 -3.70
C LEU A 38 19.35 3.96 -5.21
N ALA A 39 18.74 2.98 -5.89
CA ALA A 39 18.88 2.80 -7.34
C ALA A 39 17.94 3.68 -8.17
N LEU A 40 16.85 4.20 -7.59
CA LEU A 40 15.95 5.14 -8.26
C LEU A 40 16.73 6.38 -8.74
N SER A 41 16.41 6.88 -9.93
CA SER A 41 17.03 8.12 -10.43
C SER A 41 16.48 9.36 -9.69
N SER A 42 17.14 10.52 -9.83
CA SER A 42 16.59 11.80 -9.33
C SER A 42 15.36 12.27 -10.12
N SER A 43 15.17 11.77 -11.34
CA SER A 43 13.92 11.91 -12.10
C SER A 43 12.80 11.04 -11.53
N ASP A 44 13.12 9.94 -10.85
CA ASP A 44 12.09 9.06 -10.30
C ASP A 44 11.56 9.53 -8.96
N LEU A 45 12.46 9.94 -8.06
CA LEU A 45 12.13 10.38 -6.71
C LEU A 45 12.81 11.73 -6.47
N ALA A 46 12.02 12.77 -6.20
CA ALA A 46 12.52 14.15 -6.17
C ALA A 46 13.50 14.46 -5.01
N ILE A 47 13.69 13.51 -4.11
CA ILE A 47 14.57 13.58 -2.95
C ILE A 47 16.00 13.23 -3.37
N THR A 48 17.01 13.91 -2.80
CA THR A 48 18.42 13.65 -3.11
C THR A 48 18.88 12.27 -2.63
N PRO A 49 19.88 11.65 -3.27
CA PRO A 49 20.44 10.37 -2.82
C PRO A 49 20.87 10.36 -1.35
N ASP A 50 21.46 11.44 -0.86
CA ASP A 50 21.91 11.55 0.54
C ASP A 50 20.74 11.53 1.52
N THR A 51 19.66 12.27 1.24
CA THR A 51 18.46 12.26 2.09
C THR A 51 17.78 10.89 2.07
N ARG A 52 17.77 10.20 0.92
CA ARG A 52 17.28 8.81 0.84
C ARG A 52 18.13 7.88 1.69
N ALA A 53 19.46 7.95 1.57
CA ALA A 53 20.38 7.13 2.34
C ALA A 53 20.25 7.37 3.84
N ASP A 54 20.01 8.61 4.26
CA ASP A 54 19.80 8.94 5.66
C ASP A 54 18.48 8.38 6.21
N ALA A 55 17.39 8.55 5.47
CA ALA A 55 16.07 7.99 5.83
C ALA A 55 16.11 6.46 6.02
N LEU A 56 16.95 5.76 5.25
CA LEU A 56 17.11 4.30 5.33
C LEU A 56 17.91 3.82 6.56
N LYS A 57 18.60 4.69 7.31
CA LYS A 57 19.37 4.28 8.51
C LYS A 57 18.49 4.00 9.71
N HIS A 58 17.37 4.72 9.83
CA HIS A 58 16.43 4.68 10.96
C HIS A 58 15.00 4.44 10.47
N ALA A 59 14.86 3.58 9.48
CA ALA A 59 13.58 3.29 8.88
C ALA A 59 12.65 2.53 9.84
N VAL A 60 11.35 2.83 9.71
CA VAL A 60 10.28 2.01 10.25
C VAL A 60 9.79 1.08 9.15
N TYR A 61 9.79 -0.21 9.42
CA TYR A 61 9.33 -1.22 8.46
C TYR A 61 8.65 -2.39 9.13
N VAL A 62 7.84 -3.12 8.37
CA VAL A 62 7.22 -4.38 8.79
C VAL A 62 7.61 -5.49 7.83
N ALA A 63 7.65 -6.71 8.36
CA ALA A 63 7.67 -7.92 7.56
C ALA A 63 6.27 -8.53 7.57
N SER A 64 5.77 -8.89 6.40
CA SER A 64 4.46 -9.50 6.19
C SER A 64 4.60 -10.75 5.33
N ALA A 65 3.61 -11.64 5.39
CA ALA A 65 3.59 -12.79 4.50
C ALA A 65 3.43 -12.32 3.04
N GLY A 66 4.29 -12.82 2.15
CA GLY A 66 4.20 -12.63 0.71
C GLY A 66 3.77 -13.93 0.00
N LEU A 67 3.73 -13.90 -1.33
CA LEU A 67 3.44 -15.10 -2.14
C LEU A 67 4.70 -15.91 -2.51
N GLY A 68 5.89 -15.38 -2.23
CA GLY A 68 7.16 -16.07 -2.48
C GLY A 68 7.69 -16.84 -1.27
N LYS A 69 8.96 -17.28 -1.39
CA LYS A 69 9.66 -18.01 -0.31
C LYS A 69 10.13 -17.10 0.83
N ARG A 70 10.14 -15.79 0.61
CA ARG A 70 10.57 -14.77 1.59
C ARG A 70 9.39 -13.93 2.02
N ALA A 71 9.55 -13.25 3.15
CA ALA A 71 8.60 -12.24 3.60
C ALA A 71 8.61 -11.02 2.66
N ASP A 72 7.45 -10.41 2.51
CA ASP A 72 7.32 -9.07 1.94
C ASP A 72 7.64 -8.03 3.01
N PHE A 73 8.38 -7.00 2.64
CA PHE A 73 8.68 -5.87 3.51
C PHE A 73 7.94 -4.63 3.04
N MET A 74 7.38 -3.87 3.98
CA MET A 74 6.92 -2.49 3.72
C MET A 74 7.68 -1.54 4.63
N LEU A 75 8.15 -0.45 4.05
CA LEU A 75 8.82 0.66 4.73
C LEU A 75 8.11 1.94 4.33
N ALA A 76 7.87 2.83 5.30
CA ALA A 76 7.34 4.16 5.04
C ALA A 76 8.15 5.21 5.76
N THR A 77 8.29 6.37 5.11
CA THR A 77 8.90 7.59 5.61
C THR A 77 7.95 8.75 5.33
N ASP A 78 8.28 9.95 5.81
CA ASP A 78 7.48 11.14 5.50
C ASP A 78 7.47 11.51 4.00
N ALA A 79 8.43 11.00 3.22
CA ALA A 79 8.65 11.46 1.85
C ALA A 79 8.45 10.37 0.78
N PHE A 80 8.54 9.10 1.15
CA PHE A 80 8.27 7.96 0.29
C PHE A 80 7.93 6.72 1.10
N TRP A 81 7.29 5.76 0.44
CA TRP A 81 7.15 4.40 0.95
C TRP A 81 7.53 3.41 -0.13
N VAL A 82 7.96 2.23 0.29
CA VAL A 82 8.25 1.11 -0.61
C VAL A 82 7.75 -0.18 0.01
N ARG A 83 7.13 -1.02 -0.82
CA ARG A 83 6.75 -2.38 -0.45
C ARG A 83 7.25 -3.38 -1.48
N SER A 84 7.87 -4.47 -1.02
CA SER A 84 8.16 -5.63 -1.87
C SER A 84 6.93 -6.54 -2.00
N PHE A 85 6.83 -7.16 -3.17
CA PHE A 85 5.84 -8.15 -3.55
C PHE A 85 6.61 -9.34 -4.14
N GLU A 86 6.83 -10.34 -3.30
CA GLU A 86 7.55 -11.54 -3.68
C GLU A 86 6.71 -12.39 -4.65
N SER A 87 7.40 -12.90 -5.67
CA SER A 87 6.87 -13.83 -6.66
C SER A 87 7.29 -15.27 -6.29
N PRO A 88 6.66 -16.31 -6.87
CA PRO A 88 7.13 -17.69 -6.71
C PRO A 88 8.61 -17.86 -7.10
N ASP A 89 9.05 -17.14 -8.14
CA ASP A 89 10.47 -16.98 -8.47
C ASP A 89 11.07 -15.79 -7.70
N PRO A 90 12.11 -16.00 -6.86
CA PRO A 90 12.76 -14.93 -6.10
C PRO A 90 13.52 -13.90 -6.97
N LEU A 91 13.67 -14.14 -8.27
CA LEU A 91 14.22 -13.17 -9.23
C LEU A 91 13.17 -12.19 -9.75
N ASP A 92 11.88 -12.50 -9.59
CA ASP A 92 10.77 -11.70 -10.13
C ASP A 92 10.09 -10.80 -9.09
N VAL A 93 10.79 -10.45 -8.01
CA VAL A 93 10.24 -9.56 -6.97
C VAL A 93 9.93 -8.19 -7.55
N VAL A 94 8.71 -7.72 -7.29
CA VAL A 94 8.30 -6.36 -7.64
C VAL A 94 8.35 -5.47 -6.41
N TYR A 95 8.75 -4.23 -6.59
CA TYR A 95 8.75 -3.20 -5.58
C TYR A 95 7.81 -2.08 -5.98
N LEU A 96 6.75 -1.88 -5.21
CA LEU A 96 5.86 -0.74 -5.38
C LEU A 96 6.41 0.42 -4.55
N VAL A 97 6.60 1.57 -5.18
CA VAL A 97 7.17 2.77 -4.55
C VAL A 97 6.20 3.93 -4.72
N GLY A 98 5.80 4.55 -3.61
CA GLY A 98 5.02 5.78 -3.59
C GLY A 98 5.86 7.00 -3.22
N GLY A 99 5.40 8.17 -3.63
CA GLY A 99 6.16 9.44 -3.52
C GLY A 99 7.12 9.67 -4.70
N VAL A 100 7.09 8.78 -5.70
CA VAL A 100 7.80 9.02 -6.97
C VAL A 100 7.16 10.18 -7.71
N ARG A 101 7.91 10.84 -8.61
CA ARG A 101 7.34 11.86 -9.49
C ARG A 101 6.18 11.27 -10.31
N CYS A 102 5.09 12.02 -10.41
CA CYS A 102 4.01 11.67 -11.31
C CYS A 102 4.49 11.76 -12.78
N THR A 103 4.36 10.64 -13.49
CA THR A 103 4.65 10.50 -14.92
C THR A 103 3.53 9.70 -15.59
N ASP A 104 3.62 9.47 -16.89
CA ASP A 104 2.68 8.61 -17.65
C ASP A 104 2.75 7.11 -17.25
N GLN A 105 3.75 6.72 -16.47
CA GLN A 105 3.87 5.38 -15.88
C GLN A 105 3.27 5.29 -14.47
N ALA A 106 3.08 6.43 -13.81
CA ALA A 106 2.61 6.48 -12.44
C ALA A 106 1.08 6.38 -12.38
N VAL A 107 0.60 5.70 -11.34
CA VAL A 107 -0.81 5.75 -10.93
C VAL A 107 -0.94 6.58 -9.66
N ASP A 108 -2.17 6.93 -9.28
CA ASP A 108 -2.45 7.62 -8.01
C ASP A 108 -1.68 8.94 -7.87
N CYS A 109 -1.68 9.72 -8.95
CA CYS A 109 -0.96 10.99 -8.99
C CYS A 109 -1.68 12.07 -8.17
N LYS A 110 -1.05 12.53 -7.09
CA LYS A 110 -1.51 13.62 -6.23
C LYS A 110 -0.34 14.52 -5.84
N ASP A 111 -0.52 15.84 -5.91
CA ASP A 111 0.48 16.84 -5.50
C ASP A 111 1.89 16.59 -6.10
N SER A 112 1.95 16.18 -7.38
CA SER A 112 3.18 15.78 -8.12
C SER A 112 3.85 14.46 -7.69
N GLY A 113 3.33 13.79 -6.66
CA GLY A 113 3.70 12.44 -6.27
C GLY A 113 2.78 11.40 -6.89
N GLY A 114 3.27 10.18 -7.12
CA GLY A 114 2.48 9.05 -7.59
C GLY A 114 3.05 7.73 -7.10
N VAL A 115 2.56 6.63 -7.67
CA VAL A 115 2.95 5.26 -7.35
C VAL A 115 3.42 4.54 -8.62
N ARG A 116 4.58 3.87 -8.54
CA ARG A 116 5.16 3.07 -9.63
C ARG A 116 5.71 1.74 -9.13
N ALA A 117 5.78 0.77 -10.04
CA ALA A 117 6.32 -0.56 -9.77
C ALA A 117 7.68 -0.74 -10.45
N PHE A 118 8.63 -1.32 -9.72
CA PHE A 118 9.99 -1.55 -10.20
C PHE A 118 10.42 -3.00 -9.99
N ARG A 119 11.34 -3.48 -10.83
CA ARG A 119 11.98 -4.80 -10.71
C ARG A 119 13.46 -4.68 -11.08
N PHE A 120 14.32 -5.46 -10.43
CA PHE A 120 15.70 -5.60 -10.88
C PHE A 120 15.77 -6.58 -12.05
N ASP A 121 16.40 -6.18 -13.14
CA ASP A 121 16.66 -7.07 -14.27
C ASP A 121 17.80 -8.06 -13.97
N ALA A 122 18.07 -8.97 -14.91
CA ALA A 122 19.15 -9.97 -14.77
C ALA A 122 20.56 -9.36 -14.65
N LYS A 123 20.74 -8.08 -14.99
CA LYS A 123 21.99 -7.33 -14.85
C LYS A 123 22.05 -6.53 -13.54
N GLY A 124 21.01 -6.61 -12.71
CA GLY A 124 20.89 -5.86 -11.46
C GLY A 124 20.53 -4.38 -11.66
N GLN A 125 20.01 -4.00 -12.82
CA GLN A 125 19.50 -2.64 -13.07
C GLN A 125 18.03 -2.55 -12.67
N LEU A 126 17.65 -1.46 -12.02
CA LEU A 126 16.26 -1.23 -11.64
C LEU A 126 15.47 -0.74 -12.86
N ALA A 127 14.49 -1.51 -13.29
CA ALA A 127 13.59 -1.18 -14.39
C ALA A 127 12.20 -0.81 -13.86
N ASP A 128 11.56 0.17 -14.51
CA ASP A 128 10.15 0.50 -14.30
C ASP A 128 9.29 -0.54 -15.03
N VAL A 129 8.46 -1.26 -14.27
CA VAL A 129 7.56 -2.31 -14.75
C VAL A 129 6.09 -1.95 -14.47
N SER A 130 5.79 -0.67 -14.24
CA SER A 130 4.46 -0.20 -13.84
C SER A 130 3.37 -0.64 -14.81
N ARG A 131 3.59 -0.52 -16.12
CA ARG A 131 2.63 -0.94 -17.16
C ARG A 131 2.39 -2.44 -17.23
N GLU A 132 3.35 -3.25 -16.78
CA GLU A 132 3.25 -4.71 -16.79
C GLU A 132 2.55 -5.24 -15.54
N VAL A 133 2.76 -4.55 -14.41
CA VAL A 133 2.36 -5.02 -13.10
C VAL A 133 1.08 -4.36 -12.59
N LEU A 134 0.87 -3.07 -12.87
CA LEU A 134 -0.28 -2.31 -12.36
C LEU A 134 -1.39 -2.25 -13.41
N PRO A 135 -2.64 -2.54 -13.03
CA PRO A 135 -3.77 -2.22 -13.89
C PRO A 135 -3.89 -0.69 -14.02
N PRO A 136 -4.50 -0.19 -15.11
CA PRO A 136 -4.78 1.23 -15.25
C PRO A 136 -5.69 1.72 -14.11
N ALA A 137 -5.53 2.99 -13.74
CA ALA A 137 -6.43 3.62 -12.78
C ALA A 137 -7.88 3.62 -13.31
N PRO A 138 -8.89 3.47 -12.44
CA PRO A 138 -10.29 3.57 -12.84
C PRO A 138 -10.59 4.95 -13.44
N THR A 139 -11.22 4.95 -14.61
CA THR A 139 -11.68 6.17 -15.27
C THR A 139 -13.14 6.40 -14.94
N LEU A 140 -13.50 7.64 -14.60
CA LEU A 140 -14.89 8.03 -14.43
C LEU A 140 -15.51 8.47 -15.76
N THR A 141 -16.75 8.11 -15.97
CA THR A 141 -17.60 8.67 -17.03
C THR A 141 -17.96 10.12 -16.70
N GLU A 142 -18.35 10.90 -17.71
CA GLU A 142 -18.78 12.28 -17.50
C GLU A 142 -19.97 12.41 -16.55
N ASP A 143 -20.90 11.45 -16.57
CA ASP A 143 -22.04 11.41 -15.66
C ASP A 143 -21.61 11.17 -14.21
N GLU A 144 -20.64 10.27 -13.99
CA GLU A 144 -20.06 10.04 -12.67
C GLU A 144 -19.32 11.28 -12.17
N ILE A 145 -18.53 11.92 -13.02
CA ILE A 145 -17.86 13.19 -12.68
C ILE A 145 -18.90 14.23 -12.26
N ARG A 146 -19.94 14.48 -13.07
CA ARG A 146 -21.01 15.43 -12.74
C ARG A 146 -21.72 15.08 -11.43
N ARG A 147 -21.94 13.79 -11.17
CA ARG A 147 -22.59 13.31 -9.94
C ARG A 147 -21.73 13.49 -8.70
N TYR A 148 -20.41 13.32 -8.82
CA TYR A 148 -19.48 13.28 -7.68
C TYR A 148 -18.85 14.63 -7.35
N GLN A 149 -18.62 15.47 -8.38
CA GLN A 149 -18.00 16.79 -8.26
C GLN A 149 -18.57 17.69 -7.14
N PRO A 150 -19.89 17.69 -6.83
CA PRO A 150 -20.42 18.53 -5.74
C PRO A 150 -19.98 18.09 -4.33
N TYR A 151 -19.48 16.86 -4.17
CA TYR A 151 -19.25 16.23 -2.88
C TYR A 151 -17.81 15.78 -2.65
N ALA A 152 -17.03 15.62 -3.72
CA ALA A 152 -15.62 15.26 -3.71
C ALA A 152 -14.90 15.70 -4.98
N GLU A 153 -13.58 15.70 -4.90
CA GLU A 153 -12.75 15.62 -6.09
C GLU A 153 -12.97 14.25 -6.75
N PRO A 154 -13.48 14.19 -7.99
CA PRO A 154 -13.85 12.94 -8.63
C PRO A 154 -12.63 12.26 -9.25
N VAL A 155 -11.63 11.98 -8.42
CA VAL A 155 -10.37 11.34 -8.82
C VAL A 155 -10.13 10.15 -7.88
N PRO A 156 -10.21 8.91 -8.38
CA PRO A 156 -9.87 7.73 -7.58
C PRO A 156 -8.43 7.77 -7.07
N PHE A 157 -8.23 7.39 -5.81
CA PHE A 157 -6.91 7.23 -5.19
C PHE A 157 -6.75 5.85 -4.54
N LEU A 158 -5.51 5.45 -4.25
CA LEU A 158 -5.23 4.14 -3.63
C LEU A 158 -5.34 4.20 -2.11
N ASP A 159 -6.32 3.48 -1.55
CA ASP A 159 -6.29 3.08 -0.15
C ASP A 159 -5.20 2.00 0.04
N MET A 160 -4.09 2.44 0.60
CA MET A 160 -2.93 1.63 0.97
C MET A 160 -2.90 1.26 2.46
N SER A 161 -3.96 1.52 3.22
CA SER A 161 -3.98 1.34 4.67
C SER A 161 -3.83 -0.13 5.12
N ARG A 162 -3.98 -1.10 4.21
CA ARG A 162 -3.74 -2.53 4.44
C ARG A 162 -2.40 -3.03 3.93
N LEU A 163 -1.61 -2.19 3.27
CA LEU A 163 -0.30 -2.58 2.76
C LEU A 163 0.73 -2.89 3.85
N TRP A 164 0.43 -2.67 5.12
CA TRP A 164 1.29 -3.15 6.21
C TRP A 164 1.12 -4.64 6.49
N ALA A 165 0.02 -5.26 6.05
CA ALA A 165 -0.34 -6.64 6.42
C ALA A 165 -0.53 -7.57 5.22
N VAL A 166 -1.15 -7.08 4.15
CA VAL A 166 -1.60 -7.92 3.02
C VAL A 166 -1.27 -7.25 1.69
N PRO A 167 -0.92 -8.01 0.64
CA PRO A 167 -0.47 -7.45 -0.64
C PRO A 167 -1.65 -7.02 -1.52
N VAL A 168 -2.54 -6.20 -0.94
CA VAL A 168 -3.79 -5.73 -1.55
C VAL A 168 -3.95 -4.24 -1.32
N LEU A 169 -4.31 -3.50 -2.38
CA LEU A 169 -4.72 -2.10 -2.33
C LEU A 169 -6.18 -1.99 -2.79
N ARG A 170 -6.78 -0.80 -2.64
CA ARG A 170 -8.13 -0.55 -3.14
C ARG A 170 -8.22 0.84 -3.76
N TRP A 171 -8.84 0.93 -4.93
CA TRP A 171 -9.24 2.22 -5.49
C TRP A 171 -10.48 2.75 -4.82
N VAL A 172 -10.41 3.99 -4.35
CA VAL A 172 -11.52 4.66 -3.66
C VAL A 172 -11.66 6.12 -4.09
N ILE A 173 -12.85 6.66 -3.89
CA ILE A 173 -13.07 8.11 -3.77
C ILE A 173 -13.61 8.35 -2.38
N GLU A 174 -13.03 9.32 -1.67
CA GLU A 174 -13.51 9.81 -0.38
C GLU A 174 -14.29 11.10 -0.59
N PHE A 175 -15.44 11.23 0.06
CA PHE A 175 -16.26 12.44 0.05
C PHE A 175 -16.62 12.87 1.48
N GLY A 176 -17.23 14.04 1.62
CA GLY A 176 -17.55 14.61 2.93
C GLY A 176 -18.39 13.68 3.82
N PRO A 177 -18.27 13.80 5.16
CA PRO A 177 -18.81 12.84 6.13
C PRO A 177 -20.34 12.77 6.18
N ASP A 178 -21.04 13.70 5.53
CA ASP A 178 -22.51 13.74 5.48
C ASP A 178 -23.12 12.64 4.57
N ALA A 179 -22.28 11.79 3.99
CA ALA A 179 -22.65 10.65 3.15
C ALA A 179 -23.65 10.95 2.01
N PRO A 180 -23.49 12.03 1.22
CA PRO A 180 -24.43 12.45 0.17
C PRO A 180 -24.68 11.41 -0.93
N LEU A 181 -23.81 10.40 -1.05
CA LEU A 181 -23.87 9.35 -2.07
C LEU A 181 -24.11 7.95 -1.49
N ALA A 182 -24.77 7.84 -0.32
CA ALA A 182 -25.05 6.55 0.32
C ALA A 182 -25.87 5.56 -0.55
N SER A 183 -26.65 6.08 -1.51
CA SER A 183 -27.40 5.27 -2.48
C SER A 183 -26.57 4.77 -3.67
N ASP A 184 -25.33 5.23 -3.81
CA ASP A 184 -24.43 4.76 -4.86
C ASP A 184 -24.10 3.27 -4.64
N PRO A 185 -24.17 2.42 -5.68
CA PRO A 185 -23.84 1.00 -5.54
C PRO A 185 -22.40 0.75 -5.06
N ARG A 186 -21.48 1.71 -5.28
CA ARG A 186 -20.08 1.65 -4.84
C ARG A 186 -19.86 2.06 -3.39
N TYR A 187 -20.85 2.66 -2.74
CA TYR A 187 -20.76 3.09 -1.35
C TYR A 187 -20.51 1.90 -0.41
N TYR A 188 -19.57 1.98 0.54
CA TYR A 188 -19.32 0.81 1.41
C TYR A 188 -19.03 1.10 2.89
N ASN A 189 -18.92 2.35 3.32
CA ASN A 189 -18.70 2.68 4.73
C ASN A 189 -19.26 4.07 5.09
N ASP A 190 -19.47 4.30 6.40
CA ASP A 190 -19.99 5.57 6.94
C ASP A 190 -19.06 6.77 6.73
N TRP A 191 -17.80 6.52 6.38
CA TRP A 191 -16.82 7.57 6.09
C TRP A 191 -16.87 8.03 4.65
N ALA A 192 -17.98 7.73 3.95
CA ALA A 192 -18.23 8.30 2.65
C ALA A 192 -17.15 7.90 1.62
N TYR A 193 -16.92 6.59 1.49
CA TYR A 193 -16.09 6.05 0.42
C TYR A 193 -16.89 5.32 -0.66
N LEU A 194 -16.51 5.56 -1.91
CA LEU A 194 -16.91 4.75 -3.07
C LEU A 194 -15.78 3.78 -3.42
N HIS A 195 -16.14 2.53 -3.75
CA HIS A 195 -15.22 1.48 -4.20
C HIS A 195 -15.10 1.43 -5.73
N PHE A 196 -13.88 1.26 -6.23
CA PHE A 196 -13.59 1.10 -7.67
C PHE A 196 -12.75 -0.14 -8.00
N GLY A 197 -12.62 -1.07 -7.06
CA GLY A 197 -11.86 -2.31 -7.23
C GLY A 197 -10.70 -2.43 -6.25
N PHE A 198 -10.34 -3.68 -5.96
CA PHE A 198 -9.13 -4.07 -5.25
C PHE A 198 -8.03 -4.41 -6.24
N LEU A 199 -6.80 -4.03 -5.92
CA LEU A 199 -5.60 -4.47 -6.62
C LEU A 199 -5.01 -5.61 -5.80
N VAL A 200 -5.11 -6.83 -6.31
CA VAL A 200 -4.67 -8.04 -5.60
C VAL A 200 -3.42 -8.59 -6.27
N TRP A 201 -2.33 -8.66 -5.53
CA TRP A 201 -1.10 -9.31 -6.02
C TRP A 201 -1.35 -10.81 -6.25
N ASN A 202 -1.04 -11.30 -7.46
CA ASN A 202 -1.21 -12.70 -7.82
C ASN A 202 0.10 -13.50 -7.89
N GLY A 203 1.23 -12.88 -7.54
CA GLY A 203 2.56 -13.48 -7.61
C GLY A 203 3.34 -13.10 -8.88
N GLN A 204 2.75 -12.30 -9.76
CA GLN A 204 3.40 -11.77 -10.96
C GLN A 204 3.02 -10.32 -11.25
N ARG A 205 1.73 -9.98 -11.07
CA ARG A 205 1.15 -8.65 -11.27
C ARG A 205 -0.04 -8.42 -10.34
N PHE A 206 -0.62 -7.22 -10.36
CA PHE A 206 -1.89 -6.95 -9.70
C PHE A 206 -3.07 -7.24 -10.63
N ASP A 207 -4.02 -8.03 -10.15
CA ASP A 207 -5.33 -8.18 -10.79
C ASP A 207 -6.32 -7.20 -10.16
N LEU A 208 -7.17 -6.60 -10.99
CA LEU A 208 -8.28 -5.75 -10.53
C LEU A 208 -9.49 -6.64 -10.20
N MET A 209 -9.88 -6.69 -8.94
CA MET A 209 -10.99 -7.50 -8.43
C MET A 209 -12.07 -6.64 -7.80
N ASN A 210 -13.35 -6.91 -8.09
CA ASN A 210 -14.46 -6.18 -7.46
C ASN A 210 -14.67 -6.55 -5.98
N THR A 211 -14.30 -7.77 -5.60
CA THR A 211 -14.49 -8.28 -4.24
C THR A 211 -13.30 -9.11 -3.82
N VAL A 212 -13.02 -9.14 -2.52
CA VAL A 212 -11.96 -9.97 -1.92
C VAL A 212 -12.48 -10.62 -0.64
N ASP A 213 -11.86 -11.71 -0.22
CA ASP A 213 -12.17 -12.32 1.07
C ASP A 213 -11.54 -11.55 2.24
N ARG A 214 -12.05 -11.79 3.46
CA ARG A 214 -11.58 -11.13 4.68
C ARG A 214 -10.10 -11.37 4.99
N SER A 215 -9.51 -12.47 4.54
CA SER A 215 -8.08 -12.72 4.75
C SER A 215 -7.20 -11.83 3.86
N ARG A 216 -7.71 -11.45 2.68
CA ARG A 216 -7.08 -10.48 1.76
C ARG A 216 -7.37 -9.02 2.10
N TRP A 217 -8.40 -8.74 2.89
CA TRP A 217 -8.70 -7.39 3.40
C TRP A 217 -9.05 -7.43 4.91
N PRO A 218 -8.05 -7.68 5.77
CA PRO A 218 -8.27 -7.82 7.19
C PRO A 218 -8.71 -6.49 7.81
N CYS A 219 -9.37 -6.57 8.96
CA CYS A 219 -9.70 -5.37 9.71
C CYS A 219 -8.43 -4.70 10.25
N ARG A 220 -8.47 -3.37 10.43
CA ARG A 220 -7.38 -2.68 11.10
C ARG A 220 -7.27 -3.13 12.56
N PRO A 221 -6.05 -3.08 13.12
CA PRO A 221 -5.86 -3.24 14.55
C PRO A 221 -6.72 -2.24 15.33
N VAL A 222 -7.35 -2.73 16.40
CA VAL A 222 -8.11 -1.93 17.35
C VAL A 222 -7.38 -1.89 18.69
N ALA A 223 -7.72 -0.92 19.54
CA ALA A 223 -7.19 -0.85 20.90
C ALA A 223 -7.52 -2.13 21.70
N GLU A 224 -6.69 -2.45 22.68
CA GLU A 224 -6.89 -3.61 23.55
C GLU A 224 -8.27 -3.59 24.23
N GLY A 225 -8.89 -4.76 24.34
CA GLY A 225 -10.24 -4.91 24.89
C GLY A 225 -11.38 -4.49 23.95
N LYS A 226 -11.09 -4.01 22.73
CA LYS A 226 -12.11 -3.78 21.69
C LYS A 226 -12.33 -5.03 20.86
N ALA A 227 -13.57 -5.23 20.41
CA ALA A 227 -13.92 -6.33 19.51
C ALA A 227 -13.18 -6.17 18.17
N ALA A 228 -12.74 -7.29 17.59
CA ALA A 228 -12.15 -7.28 16.26
C ALA A 228 -13.09 -6.57 15.25
N CYS A 229 -12.52 -5.81 14.33
CA CYS A 229 -13.26 -5.03 13.34
C CYS A 229 -14.17 -3.94 13.91
N SER A 230 -14.12 -3.61 15.21
CA SER A 230 -14.97 -2.54 15.76
C SER A 230 -14.53 -1.12 15.40
N GLY A 231 -13.47 -0.98 14.59
CA GLY A 231 -12.98 0.32 14.13
C GLY A 231 -14.01 1.03 13.24
N PRO A 232 -14.13 2.37 13.29
CA PRO A 232 -15.16 3.13 12.55
C PRO A 232 -15.24 2.89 11.04
N LEU A 233 -14.14 2.41 10.45
CA LEU A 233 -14.01 2.18 9.01
C LEU A 233 -14.08 0.66 8.67
N ASP A 234 -14.18 -0.23 9.67
CA ASP A 234 -14.31 -1.70 9.49
C ASP A 234 -15.60 -2.27 10.09
N ASN A 235 -16.30 -1.52 10.95
CA ASN A 235 -17.38 -1.99 11.83
C ASN A 235 -18.74 -2.20 11.16
N LYS A 236 -18.94 -1.78 9.91
CA LYS A 236 -20.26 -1.77 9.26
C LYS A 236 -20.42 -2.68 8.04
N GLY A 237 -19.58 -3.72 7.91
CA GLY A 237 -19.78 -4.74 6.89
C GLY A 237 -19.55 -4.19 5.48
N ASP A 238 -18.28 -4.00 5.13
CA ASP A 238 -17.86 -3.68 3.78
C ASP A 238 -18.39 -4.74 2.80
N ARG A 239 -19.39 -4.37 1.99
CA ARG A 239 -20.06 -5.28 1.06
C ARG A 239 -19.14 -5.88 -0.01
N PHE A 240 -17.97 -5.29 -0.22
CA PHE A 240 -16.98 -5.76 -1.18
C PHE A 240 -15.96 -6.73 -0.54
N VAL A 241 -16.07 -6.98 0.77
CA VAL A 241 -15.24 -7.93 1.49
C VAL A 241 -16.08 -9.11 1.96
N THR A 242 -15.87 -10.27 1.35
CA THR A 242 -16.62 -11.50 1.64
C THR A 242 -16.05 -12.25 2.83
N HIS A 243 -16.90 -13.03 3.50
CA HIS A 243 -16.50 -13.93 4.58
C HIS A 243 -15.91 -15.25 4.04
#